data_AF-A0A2D0JJ83-F1
#
_entry.id   AF-A0A2D0JJ83-F1
#
_cell.length_a   1.000
_cell.length_b   1.000
_cell.length_c   1.000
_cell.angle_alpha   90.00
_cell.angle_beta   90.00
_cell.angle_gamma   90.00
#
_symmetry.space_group_name_H-M   'P 1'
#
loop_
_entity.id
_entity.type
_entity.pdbx_description
1 polymer ?
#
loop_
_entity_poly.entity_id
_entity_poly.type
_entity_poly.pdbx_seq_one_letter_code
_entity_poly.pdbx_strand_id
1 'polypeptide(L)'
;MTIPLSEVKKRLDSLNDSYHKNKSTVVSEELELKEKGEQDDKARRNLTFHFVWGFFGLIIGCFLFVLWYNHHAIDWIKTLNTQGLSDAAASVKLLELDKVLSVIIGALGTSLGFIIGYYFKEKKG
;
A
#
# COMPACT_ATOMS: atom_id res chain seq x y z
N MET A 1 36.68 -11.03 -57.40
CA MET A 1 36.94 -10.23 -56.19
C MET A 1 37.11 -11.20 -55.03
N THR A 2 38.34 -11.63 -54.76
CA THR A 2 38.65 -12.62 -53.70
C THR A 2 38.95 -11.87 -52.41
N ILE A 3 38.11 -12.06 -51.40
CA ILE A 3 38.31 -11.46 -50.08
C ILE A 3 39.54 -12.17 -49.44
N PRO A 4 40.57 -11.43 -49.01
CA PRO A 4 41.75 -12.04 -48.41
C PRO A 4 41.40 -12.65 -47.04
N LEU A 5 42.01 -13.80 -46.71
CA LEU A 5 41.74 -14.54 -45.47
C LEU A 5 41.91 -13.68 -44.19
N SER A 6 42.80 -12.70 -44.23
CA SER A 6 43.05 -11.76 -43.13
C SER A 6 41.85 -10.86 -42.84
N GLU A 7 41.12 -10.44 -43.88
CA GLU A 7 39.90 -9.64 -43.78
C GLU A 7 38.76 -10.45 -43.16
N VAL A 8 38.64 -11.73 -43.55
CA VAL A 8 37.64 -12.65 -42.99
C VAL A 8 37.90 -12.90 -41.51
N LYS A 9 39.16 -13.15 -41.13
CA LYS A 9 39.54 -13.36 -39.72
C LYS A 9 39.23 -12.12 -38.87
N LYS A 10 39.59 -10.93 -39.35
CA LYS A 10 39.34 -9.67 -38.65
C LYS A 10 37.84 -9.41 -38.43
N ARG A 11 37.01 -9.75 -39.43
CA ARG A 11 35.55 -9.66 -39.31
C ARG A 11 35.01 -10.67 -38.28
N LEU A 12 35.53 -11.90 -38.28
CA LEU A 12 35.16 -12.93 -37.31
C LEU A 12 35.49 -12.52 -35.87
N ASP A 13 36.69 -11.97 -35.65
CA ASP A 13 37.13 -11.49 -34.35
C ASP A 13 36.25 -10.31 -33.88
N SER A 14 35.94 -9.36 -34.77
CA SER A 14 35.06 -8.22 -34.45
C SER A 14 33.61 -8.64 -34.14
N LEU A 15 33.11 -9.70 -34.79
CA LEU A 15 31.80 -10.27 -34.53
C LEU A 15 31.78 -11.01 -33.19
N ASN A 16 32.83 -11.75 -32.87
CA ASN A 16 32.97 -12.44 -31.60
C ASN A 16 33.04 -11.46 -30.42
N ASP A 17 33.83 -10.40 -30.54
CA ASP A 17 33.92 -9.34 -29.53
C ASP A 17 32.59 -8.61 -29.36
N SER A 18 31.89 -8.32 -30.46
CA SER A 18 30.56 -7.72 -30.42
C SER A 18 29.53 -8.64 -29.78
N TYR A 19 29.63 -9.95 -30.03
CA TYR A 19 28.75 -10.97 -29.44
C TYR A 19 28.98 -11.09 -27.92
N HIS A 20 30.24 -11.15 -27.47
CA HIS A 20 30.57 -11.22 -26.05
C HIS A 20 30.17 -9.95 -25.30
N LYS A 21 30.43 -8.77 -25.90
CA LYS A 21 30.02 -7.49 -25.33
C LYS A 21 28.50 -7.38 -25.21
N ASN A 22 27.77 -7.70 -26.28
CA ASN A 22 26.30 -7.63 -26.26
C ASN A 22 25.70 -8.66 -25.30
N LYS A 23 26.26 -9.88 -25.22
CA LYS A 23 25.86 -10.89 -24.24
C LYS A 23 26.09 -10.43 -22.80
N SER A 24 27.21 -9.75 -22.51
CA SER A 24 27.43 -9.18 -21.18
C SER A 24 26.43 -8.09 -20.84
N THR A 25 26.11 -7.19 -21.79
CA THR A 25 25.13 -6.12 -21.60
C THR A 25 23.72 -6.67 -21.32
N VAL A 26 23.28 -7.67 -22.10
CA VAL A 26 21.97 -8.31 -21.93
C VAL A 26 21.87 -9.01 -20.56
N VAL A 27 22.92 -9.70 -20.11
CA VAL A 27 22.94 -10.35 -18.79
C VAL A 27 22.89 -9.32 -17.65
N SER A 28 23.59 -8.19 -17.78
CA SER A 28 23.49 -7.11 -16.79
C SER A 28 22.11 -6.45 -16.78
N GLU A 29 21.49 -6.22 -17.94
CA GLU A 29 20.13 -5.68 -18.01
C GLU A 29 19.08 -6.64 -17.42
N GLU A 30 19.20 -7.95 -17.66
CA GLU A 30 18.33 -8.95 -17.04
C GLU A 30 18.48 -9.01 -15.52
N LEU A 31 19.70 -8.87 -14.98
CA LEU A 31 19.96 -8.83 -13.55
C LEU A 31 19.40 -7.57 -12.89
N GLU A 32 19.58 -6.41 -13.53
CA GLU A 32 19.01 -5.14 -13.06
C GLU A 32 17.47 -5.17 -13.08
N LEU A 33 16.86 -5.74 -14.12
CA LEU A 33 15.39 -5.91 -14.19
C LEU A 33 14.87 -6.88 -13.12
N LYS A 34 15.62 -7.95 -12.82
CA LYS A 34 15.29 -8.89 -11.75
C LYS A 34 15.40 -8.26 -10.36
N GLU A 35 16.48 -7.52 -10.09
CA GLU A 35 16.64 -6.80 -8.82
C GLU A 35 15.57 -5.74 -8.63
N LYS A 36 15.19 -5.02 -9.70
CA LYS A 36 14.09 -4.04 -9.66
C LYS A 36 12.74 -4.72 -9.38
N GLY A 37 12.46 -5.85 -10.04
CA GLY A 37 11.26 -6.65 -9.78
C GLY A 37 11.19 -7.21 -8.35
N GLU A 38 12.31 -7.67 -7.79
CA GLU A 38 12.39 -8.15 -6.42
C GLU A 38 12.29 -7.03 -5.38
N GLN A 39 12.80 -5.83 -5.67
CA GLN A 39 12.62 -4.64 -4.82
C GLN A 39 11.16 -4.18 -4.82
N ASP A 40 10.49 -4.16 -5.96
CA ASP A 40 9.07 -3.82 -6.06
C ASP A 40 8.20 -4.83 -5.30
N ASP A 41 8.49 -6.13 -5.42
CA ASP A 41 7.78 -7.17 -4.66
C ASP A 41 7.99 -7.06 -3.14
N LYS A 42 9.20 -6.68 -2.69
CA LYS A 42 9.51 -6.44 -1.27
C LYS A 42 8.81 -5.17 -0.74
N ALA A 43 8.88 -4.06 -1.48
CA ALA A 43 8.22 -2.81 -1.13
C ALA A 43 6.70 -3.00 -1.03
N ARG A 44 6.14 -3.75 -1.98
CA ARG A 44 4.73 -4.12 -2.04
C ARG A 44 4.28 -4.98 -0.86
N ARG A 45 5.04 -6.02 -0.50
CA ARG A 45 4.74 -6.85 0.69
C ARG A 45 4.77 -6.02 1.98
N ASN A 46 5.72 -5.10 2.09
CA ASN A 46 5.82 -4.23 3.27
C ASN A 46 4.64 -3.26 3.35
N LEU A 47 4.25 -2.65 2.22
CA LEU A 47 3.09 -1.76 2.14
C LEU A 47 1.80 -2.48 2.54
N THR A 48 1.55 -3.68 2.03
CA THR A 48 0.36 -4.47 2.39
C THR A 48 0.35 -4.86 3.87
N PHE A 49 1.50 -5.22 4.44
CA PHE A 49 1.59 -5.57 5.85
C PHE A 49 1.27 -4.39 6.76
N HIS A 50 1.90 -3.23 6.52
CA HIS A 50 1.60 -2.00 7.24
C HIS A 50 0.13 -1.56 7.07
N PHE A 51 -0.42 -1.77 5.87
CA PHE A 51 -1.81 -1.46 5.58
C PHE A 51 -2.77 -2.33 6.40
N VAL A 52 -2.60 -3.66 6.38
CA VAL A 52 -3.44 -4.59 7.16
C VAL A 52 -3.31 -4.33 8.65
N TRP A 53 -2.08 -4.09 9.12
CA TRP A 53 -1.83 -3.73 10.52
C TRP A 53 -2.52 -2.43 10.92
N GLY A 54 -2.41 -1.40 10.07
CA GLY A 54 -3.08 -0.12 10.27
C GLY A 54 -4.59 -0.24 10.28
N PHE A 55 -5.15 -1.06 9.39
CA PHE A 55 -6.60 -1.31 9.33
C PHE A 55 -7.11 -2.03 10.60
N PHE A 56 -6.41 -3.06 11.08
CA PHE A 56 -6.75 -3.71 12.34
C PHE A 56 -6.60 -2.76 13.54
N GLY A 57 -5.51 -1.99 13.58
CA GLY A 57 -5.30 -0.98 14.61
C GLY A 57 -6.41 0.08 14.61
N LEU A 58 -6.90 0.47 13.44
CA LEU A 58 -8.01 1.41 13.29
C LEU A 58 -9.32 0.83 13.82
N ILE A 59 -9.63 -0.44 13.54
CA ILE A 59 -10.84 -1.10 14.07
C ILE A 59 -10.80 -1.12 15.60
N ILE A 60 -9.66 -1.52 16.17
CA ILE A 60 -9.47 -1.53 17.63
C ILE A 60 -9.56 -0.10 18.19
N GLY A 61 -8.95 0.86 17.51
CA GLY A 61 -9.02 2.28 17.85
C GLY A 61 -10.46 2.82 17.85
N CYS A 62 -11.28 2.46 16.86
CA CYS A 62 -12.71 2.80 16.82
C CYS A 62 -13.45 2.25 18.04
N PHE A 63 -13.20 0.99 18.38
CA PHE A 63 -13.83 0.35 19.52
C PHE A 63 -13.48 1.08 20.83
N LEU A 64 -12.19 1.35 21.06
CA LEU A 64 -11.71 2.08 22.24
C LEU A 64 -12.24 3.51 22.27
N PHE A 65 -12.26 4.20 21.13
CA PHE A 65 -12.76 5.56 21.00
C PHE A 65 -14.25 5.65 21.36
N VAL A 66 -15.08 4.74 20.84
CA VAL A 66 -16.52 4.69 21.13
C VAL A 66 -16.77 4.42 22.61
N LEU A 67 -16.05 3.48 23.21
CA LEU A 67 -16.16 3.21 24.65
C LEU A 67 -15.78 4.43 25.49
N TRP A 68 -14.64 5.05 25.17
CA TRP A 68 -14.14 6.22 25.89
C TRP A 68 -15.10 7.40 25.79
N TYR A 69 -15.56 7.74 24.57
CA TYR A 69 -16.52 8.81 24.34
C TYR A 69 -17.84 8.53 25.07
N ASN A 70 -18.39 7.32 24.96
CA ASN A 70 -19.67 6.98 25.59
C ASN A 70 -19.59 7.03 27.11
N HIS A 71 -18.45 6.64 27.70
CA HIS A 71 -18.24 6.78 29.14
C HIS A 71 -18.33 8.25 29.57
N HIS A 72 -17.60 9.15 28.89
CA HIS A 72 -17.66 10.59 29.19
C HIS A 72 -19.03 11.20 28.91
N ALA A 73 -19.71 10.78 27.83
CA ALA A 73 -21.03 11.25 27.48
C ALA A 73 -22.06 10.92 28.59
N ILE A 74 -21.98 9.73 29.19
CA ILE A 74 -22.84 9.34 30.32
C ILE A 74 -22.58 10.23 31.54
N ASP A 75 -21.31 10.52 31.85
CA ASP A 75 -20.96 11.40 32.97
C ASP A 75 -21.47 12.83 32.75
N TRP A 76 -21.40 13.33 31.52
CA TRP A 76 -21.99 14.61 31.14
C TRP A 76 -23.52 14.60 31.26
N ILE A 77 -24.19 13.57 30.77
CA ILE A 77 -25.66 13.42 30.88
C ILE A 77 -26.09 13.42 32.35
N LYS A 78 -25.38 12.69 33.22
CA LYS A 78 -25.65 12.68 34.66
C LYS A 78 -25.48 14.08 35.26
N THR A 79 -24.38 14.76 34.95
CA THR A 79 -24.07 16.08 35.47
C THR A 79 -25.11 17.13 35.04
N LEU A 80 -25.51 17.13 33.77
CA LEU A 80 -26.52 18.03 33.23
C LEU A 80 -27.90 17.78 33.86
N ASN A 81 -28.27 16.52 34.06
CA ASN A 81 -29.52 16.18 34.75
C ASN A 81 -29.51 16.63 36.22
N THR A 82 -28.38 16.49 36.93
CA THR A 82 -28.28 16.99 38.31
C THR A 82 -28.35 18.52 38.41
N GLN A 83 -28.04 19.23 37.34
CA GLN A 83 -28.15 20.70 37.25
C GLN A 83 -29.54 21.18 36.78
N GLY A 84 -30.49 20.27 36.56
CA GLY A 84 -31.83 20.60 36.06
C GLY A 84 -31.88 20.94 34.56
N LEU A 85 -30.81 20.67 33.81
CA LEU A 85 -30.68 20.95 32.37
C LEU A 85 -31.04 19.71 31.54
N SER A 86 -32.26 19.20 31.70
CA SER A 86 -32.73 17.98 31.03
C SER A 86 -32.73 18.09 29.51
N ASP A 87 -33.04 19.27 28.97
CA ASP A 87 -33.05 19.51 27.52
C ASP A 87 -31.64 19.46 26.92
N ALA A 88 -30.65 19.99 27.65
CA ALA A 88 -29.25 19.89 27.25
C ALA A 88 -28.73 18.45 27.38
N ALA A 89 -29.15 17.71 28.42
CA ALA A 89 -28.79 16.30 28.58
C ALA A 89 -29.32 15.43 27.43
N ALA A 90 -30.55 15.70 26.95
CA ALA A 90 -31.14 14.98 25.82
C ALA A 90 -30.42 15.23 24.48
N SER A 91 -29.70 16.34 24.35
CA SER A 91 -28.92 16.66 23.15
C SER A 91 -27.62 15.85 23.04
N VAL A 92 -27.11 15.29 24.15
CA VAL A 92 -25.90 14.47 24.17
C VAL A 92 -26.22 13.07 23.64
N LYS A 93 -25.79 12.80 22.41
CA LYS A 93 -25.99 11.49 21.77
C LYS A 93 -24.81 10.57 22.04
N LEU A 94 -25.12 9.33 22.37
CA LEU A 94 -24.13 8.25 22.42
C LEU A 94 -23.71 7.87 20.99
N LEU A 95 -22.44 7.52 20.85
CA LEU A 95 -21.88 7.03 19.61
C LEU A 95 -22.13 5.53 19.48
N GLU A 96 -22.67 5.13 18.33
CA GLU A 96 -22.78 3.72 17.96
C GLU A 96 -21.55 3.30 17.13
N LEU A 97 -21.02 2.11 17.44
CA LEU A 97 -19.82 1.60 16.78
C LEU A 97 -20.02 1.40 15.27
N ASP A 98 -21.18 0.91 14.85
CA ASP A 98 -21.50 0.67 13.44
C ASP A 98 -21.45 1.97 12.63
N LYS A 99 -21.95 3.07 13.20
CA LYS A 99 -21.95 4.39 12.54
C LYS A 99 -20.54 4.94 12.38
N VAL A 100 -19.73 4.86 13.44
CA VAL A 100 -18.33 5.31 13.40
C VAL A 100 -17.53 4.46 12.41
N LEU A 101 -17.71 3.14 12.45
CA LEU A 101 -17.02 2.22 11.55
C LEU A 101 -17.45 2.44 10.10
N SER A 102 -18.74 2.68 9.85
CA SER A 102 -19.26 2.97 8.51
C SER A 102 -18.66 4.24 7.91
N VAL A 103 -18.55 5.32 8.69
CA VAL A 103 -17.91 6.57 8.25
C VAL A 103 -16.44 6.34 7.90
N ILE A 104 -15.73 5.60 8.73
CA ILE A 104 -14.29 5.34 8.55
C ILE A 104 -14.04 4.43 7.36
N ILE A 105 -14.80 3.34 7.21
CA ILE A 105 -14.72 2.45 6.04
C ILE A 105 -15.13 3.21 4.77
N GLY A 106 -16.16 4.06 4.84
CA GLY A 106 -16.58 4.89 3.71
C GLY A 106 -15.49 5.86 3.26
N ALA A 107 -14.83 6.53 4.21
CA ALA A 107 -13.74 7.46 3.92
C ALA A 107 -12.48 6.75 3.38
N LEU A 108 -12.18 5.55 3.89
CA LEU A 108 -11.00 4.80 3.48
C LEU A 108 -11.23 3.92 2.26
N GLY A 109 -12.46 3.52 1.96
CA GLY A 109 -12.77 2.53 0.93
C GLY A 109 -12.24 2.90 -0.46
N THR A 110 -12.31 4.18 -0.81
CA THR A 110 -11.82 4.69 -2.11
C THR A 110 -10.30 4.62 -2.20
N SER A 111 -9.57 5.09 -1.19
CA SER A 111 -8.11 5.04 -1.17
C SER A 111 -7.60 3.60 -1.06
N LEU A 112 -8.28 2.75 -0.27
CA LEU A 112 -8.08 1.31 -0.20
C LEU A 112 -8.20 0.63 -1.57
N GLY A 113 -9.32 0.89 -2.27
CA GLY A 113 -9.59 0.32 -3.58
C GLY A 113 -8.53 0.74 -4.60
N PHE A 114 -8.04 1.98 -4.51
CA PHE A 114 -6.95 2.46 -5.36
C PHE A 114 -5.63 1.73 -5.08
N ILE A 115 -5.22 1.60 -3.81
CA ILE A 115 -3.98 0.92 -3.42
C ILE A 115 -4.02 -0.56 -3.82
N ILE A 116 -5.16 -1.25 -3.60
CA ILE A 116 -5.36 -2.65 -4.01
C ILE A 116 -5.43 -2.76 -5.55
N GLY A 117 -6.05 -1.80 -6.24
CA GLY A 117 -6.11 -1.77 -7.70
C GLY A 117 -4.72 -1.66 -8.35
N TYR A 118 -3.87 -0.77 -7.83
CA TYR A 118 -2.46 -0.66 -8.24
C TYR A 118 -1.70 -1.97 -8.00
N TYR A 119 -1.93 -2.62 -6.86
CA TYR A 119 -1.33 -3.91 -6.54
C TYR A 119 -1.62 -4.99 -7.60
N PHE A 120 -2.86 -5.08 -8.11
CA PHE A 120 -3.23 -6.12 -9.09
C PHE A 120 -2.96 -5.76 -10.55
N LYS A 121 -2.85 -4.47 -10.89
CA LYS A 121 -2.63 -4.01 -12.27
C LYS A 121 -1.29 -4.47 -12.85
N GLU A 122 -0.24 -4.59 -12.04
CA GLU A 122 1.11 -4.96 -12.50
C GLU A 122 1.36 -6.47 -12.58
N LYS A 123 0.47 -7.31 -12.02
CA LYS A 123 0.60 -8.78 -12.11
C LYS A 123 0.18 -9.36 -13.47
N LYS A 124 -0.33 -8.54 -14.38
CA LYS A 124 -0.79 -8.95 -15.72
C LYS A 124 0.12 -8.46 -16.85
N GLY A 125 1.32 -7.97 -16.54
CA GLY A 125 2.37 -7.67 -17.51
C GLY A 125 3.29 -8.86 -17.71
#